data_AF-A0AAW1L837-F1
#
_entry.id   AF-A0AAW1L837-F1
#
_cell.length_a   1.000
_cell.length_b   1.000
_cell.length_c   1.000
_cell.angle_alpha   90.00
_cell.angle_beta   90.00
_cell.angle_gamma   90.00
#
_symmetry.space_group_name_H-M   'P 1'
#
loop_
_entity.id
_entity.type
_entity.pdbx_description
1 polymer ?
#
loop_
_entity_poly.entity_id
_entity_poly.type
_entity_poly.pdbx_seq_one_letter_code
_entity_poly.pdbx_strand_id
1 'polypeptide(L)' 'MQCYAVGLESGEGRPFKCDKCGKEYRHKANLNRHRRYECAVGNMVKKYKCKDCDCSYVWRTSLNRHINTATEAKLNGYH' A
#
# COMPACT_ATOMS: atom_id res chain seq x y z
N MET A 1 -5.81 37.73 -22.25
CA MET A 1 -5.80 36.29 -21.89
C MET A 1 -4.47 36.01 -21.20
N GLN A 2 -4.45 36.09 -19.86
CA GLN A 2 -3.30 35.66 -19.07
C GLN A 2 -3.58 34.22 -18.65
N CYS A 3 -2.79 33.28 -19.18
CA CYS A 3 -2.84 31.88 -18.81
C CYS A 3 -2.27 31.74 -17.40
N TYR A 4 -3.12 31.73 -16.37
CA TYR A 4 -2.72 31.31 -15.04
C TYR A 4 -2.55 29.79 -15.05
N ALA A 5 -1.34 29.35 -15.37
CA ALA A 5 -0.88 28.04 -14.95
C ALA A 5 -0.61 28.11 -13.44
N VAL A 6 -1.63 27.85 -12.62
CA VAL A 6 -1.40 27.37 -11.25
C VAL A 6 -1.51 25.86 -11.34
N GLY A 7 -0.35 25.22 -11.37
CA GLY A 7 -0.22 23.77 -11.32
C GLY A 7 -1.08 23.25 -10.18
N LEU A 8 -2.00 22.35 -10.54
CA LEU A 8 -2.74 21.52 -9.60
C LEU A 8 -1.77 20.52 -8.98
N GLU A 9 -0.81 20.98 -8.19
CA GLU A 9 -0.08 20.13 -7.27
C GLU A 9 -0.99 19.91 -6.06
N SER A 10 -1.95 18.99 -6.22
CA SER A 10 -2.71 18.42 -5.12
C SER A 10 -1.79 17.62 -4.20
N GLY A 11 -0.91 18.30 -3.47
CA GLY A 11 -0.07 17.78 -2.39
C GLY A 11 -0.81 17.67 -1.05
N GLU A 12 -2.09 18.04 -0.99
CA GLU A 12 -2.86 18.24 0.25
C GLU A 12 -3.17 16.97 1.08
N GLY A 13 -2.71 15.78 0.66
CA GLY A 13 -3.03 14.54 1.38
C GLY A 13 -1.84 13.75 1.91
N ARG A 14 -0.60 14.08 1.52
CA ARG A 14 0.55 13.18 1.71
C ARG A 14 1.83 13.93 2.07
N PRO A 15 1.90 14.57 3.24
CA PRO A 15 3.05 15.39 3.62
C PRO A 15 4.34 14.58 3.87
N PHE A 16 4.27 13.24 3.87
CA PHE A 16 5.41 12.39 4.20
C PHE A 16 5.99 11.74 2.94
N LYS A 17 7.01 12.38 2.36
CA LYS A 17 7.73 11.88 1.17
C LYS A 17 8.96 11.04 1.55
N CYS A 18 9.26 10.02 0.76
CA CYS A 18 10.48 9.23 0.87
C CYS A 18 11.58 9.84 0.00
N ASP A 19 12.68 10.26 0.61
CA ASP A 19 13.82 10.89 -0.09
C ASP A 19 14.55 9.96 -1.07
N LYS A 20 14.43 8.65 -0.89
CA LYS A 20 15.14 7.65 -1.70
C LYS A 20 14.41 7.25 -2.98
N CYS A 21 13.06 7.24 -2.97
CA CYS A 21 12.27 6.80 -4.13
C CYS A 21 11.16 7.77 -4.52
N GLY A 22 11.03 8.90 -3.83
CA GLY A 22 10.06 9.94 -4.12
C GLY A 22 8.61 9.63 -3.73
N LYS A 23 8.29 8.42 -3.24
CA LYS A 23 6.91 8.05 -2.86
C LYS A 23 6.39 8.84 -1.67
N GLU A 24 5.13 9.24 -1.76
CA GLU A 24 4.46 10.08 -0.76
C GLU A 24 3.40 9.31 0.01
N TYR A 25 3.29 9.62 1.30
CA TYR A 25 2.43 8.95 2.26
C TYR A 25 1.61 9.95 3.07
N ARG A 26 0.36 9.56 3.39
CA ARG A 26 -0.55 10.33 4.26
C ARG A 26 -0.12 10.37 5.73
N HIS A 27 0.60 9.35 6.19
CA HIS A 27 0.98 9.20 7.59
C HIS A 27 2.47 8.87 7.73
N LYS A 28 3.11 9.46 8.75
CA LYS A 28 4.51 9.21 9.11
C LYS A 28 4.79 7.73 9.37
N ALA A 29 3.84 7.01 9.98
CA ALA A 29 3.96 5.57 10.23
C ALA A 29 4.10 4.76 8.92
N ASN A 30 3.38 5.17 7.87
CA ASN A 30 3.45 4.52 6.56
C ASN A 30 4.79 4.80 5.87
N LEU A 31 5.27 6.04 5.93
CA LEU A 31 6.62 6.40 5.44
C LEU A 31 7.70 5.62 6.19
N ASN A 32 7.60 5.48 7.52
CA ASN A 32 8.59 4.76 8.32
C ASN A 32 8.60 3.26 7.97
N ARG A 33 7.42 2.64 7.84
CA ARG A 33 7.29 1.25 7.37
C ARG A 33 7.88 1.09 5.97
N HIS A 34 7.59 2.02 5.08
CA HIS A 34 8.15 2.04 3.73
C HIS A 34 9.68 2.13 3.75
N ARG A 35 10.26 3.08 4.49
CA ARG A 35 11.72 3.21 4.61
C ARG A 35 12.37 1.93 5.13
N ARG A 36 11.73 1.24 6.06
CA ARG A 36 12.26 0.03 6.71
C ARG A 36 12.21 -1.22 5.83
N TYR A 37 11.17 -1.40 5.03
CA TYR A 37 10.93 -2.67 4.31
C TYR A 37 10.88 -2.53 2.79
N GLU A 38 10.38 -1.41 2.30
CA GLU A 38 10.08 -1.19 0.88
C GLU A 38 11.20 -0.40 0.17
N CYS A 39 11.97 0.37 0.94
CA CYS A 39 12.99 1.27 0.42
C CYS A 39 14.42 0.74 0.59
N ALA A 40 14.63 -0.16 1.55
CA ALA A 40 15.93 -0.79 1.79
C ALA A 40 16.30 -1.80 0.70
N VAL A 41 15.31 -2.34 -0.01
CA VAL A 41 15.46 -3.27 -1.12
C VAL A 41 14.30 -2.97 -2.06
N GLY A 42 14.56 -2.54 -3.30
CA GLY A 42 13.51 -2.28 -4.31
C GLY A 42 12.67 -3.51 -4.70
N ASN A 43 12.73 -4.58 -3.92
CA ASN A 43 12.08 -5.85 -4.12
C ASN A 43 11.25 -6.16 -2.89
N MET A 44 9.97 -5.77 -2.94
CA MET A 44 8.97 -6.18 -1.95
C MET A 44 8.83 -7.70 -2.01
N VAL A 45 9.57 -8.41 -1.15
CA VAL A 45 9.43 -9.86 -1.07
C VAL A 45 8.07 -10.16 -0.45
N LYS A 46 7.13 -10.65 -1.26
CA LYS A 46 5.83 -11.14 -0.81
C LYS A 46 6.05 -12.43 0.00
N LYS A 47 6.28 -12.29 1.29
CA LYS A 47 6.57 -13.42 2.20
C LYS A 47 5.33 -14.18 2.66
N TYR A 48 4.15 -13.59 2.50
CA TYR A 48 2.91 -14.12 3.08
C TYR A 48 1.98 -14.60 1.97
N LYS A 49 2.05 -15.88 1.63
CA LYS A 49 1.17 -16.53 0.65
C LYS A 49 -0.13 -17.00 1.31
N CYS A 50 -1.26 -16.77 0.64
CA CYS A 50 -2.53 -17.37 1.04
C CYS A 50 -2.50 -18.88 0.79
N LYS A 51 -3.15 -19.66 1.66
CA LYS A 51 -3.21 -21.12 1.49
C LYS A 51 -4.33 -21.53 0.53
N ASP A 52 -5.39 -20.72 0.46
CA ASP A 52 -6.59 -20.97 -0.32
C ASP A 52 -6.52 -20.38 -1.75
N CYS A 53 -5.56 -19.50 -2.03
CA CYS A 53 -5.38 -18.90 -3.36
C CYS A 53 -3.92 -18.55 -3.62
N ASP A 54 -3.57 -18.23 -4.88
CA ASP A 54 -2.17 -17.91 -5.23
C ASP A 54 -1.74 -16.49 -4.82
N CYS A 55 -2.64 -15.73 -4.17
CA CYS A 55 -2.35 -14.37 -3.72
C CYS A 55 -1.23 -14.37 -2.67
N SER A 56 -0.24 -13.50 -2.90
CA SER A 56 0.90 -13.31 -2.00
C SER A 56 1.01 -11.84 -1.59
N TYR A 57 1.24 -11.62 -0.30
CA TYR A 57 1.24 -10.31 0.36
C TYR A 57 2.58 -10.03 1.03
N VAL A 58 2.92 -8.73 1.13
CA VAL A 58 4.13 -8.25 1.79
C VAL A 58 3.96 -8.17 3.31
N TRP A 59 2.73 -7.99 3.79
CA TRP A 59 2.41 -7.83 5.22
C TRP A 59 1.38 -8.86 5.69
N ARG A 60 1.56 -9.36 6.93
CA ARG A 60 0.59 -10.24 7.60
C ARG A 60 -0.79 -9.62 7.71
N THR A 61 -0.89 -8.33 8.01
CA THR A 61 -2.18 -7.64 8.14
C THR A 61 -2.96 -7.62 6.83
N SER A 62 -2.27 -7.50 5.70
CA SER A 62 -2.88 -7.60 4.37
C SER A 62 -3.38 -9.00 4.07
N LEU A 63 -2.58 -10.04 4.38
CA LEU A 63 -3.03 -11.43 4.27
C LEU A 63 -4.21 -11.72 5.20
N ASN A 64 -4.15 -11.27 6.46
CA ASN A 64 -5.18 -11.52 7.45
C ASN A 64 -6.51 -10.88 7.06
N ARG A 65 -6.46 -9.64 6.55
CA ARG A 65 -7.64 -8.97 5.99
C ARG A 65 -8.18 -9.76 4.80
N HIS A 66 -7.32 -10.18 3.87
CA HIS A 66 -7.72 -10.99 2.73
C HIS A 66 -8.41 -12.30 3.17
N ILE A 67 -7.79 -13.05 4.09
CA ILE A 67 -8.36 -14.28 4.63
C ILE A 67 -9.69 -13.97 5.30
N ASN A 68 -9.76 -12.96 6.17
CA ASN A 68 -10.99 -12.61 6.86
C ASN A 68 -12.13 -12.27 5.89
N THR A 69 -11.87 -11.47 4.85
CA THR A 69 -12.85 -11.17 3.80
C THR A 69 -13.19 -12.38 2.91
N ALA A 70 -12.22 -13.26 2.63
CA ALA A 70 -12.45 -14.48 1.87
C ALA A 70 -13.25 -15.52 2.67
N THR A 71 -13.07 -15.54 4.00
CA THR A 71 -13.87 -16.35 4.92
C THR A 71 -15.30 -15.79 5.03
N GLU A 72 -15.50 -14.48 4.93
CA GLU A 72 -16.84 -13.88 4.81
C GLU A 72 -17.53 -14.22 3.48
N ALA A 73 -16.77 -14.35 2.38
CA ALA A 73 -17.29 -14.85 1.10
C ALA A 73 -17.66 -16.35 1.15
N LYS A 74 -16.93 -17.16 1.94
CA LYS A 74 -17.31 -18.56 2.20
C LYS A 74 -18.57 -18.69 3.07
N LEU A 75 -18.94 -17.67 3.85
CA LEU A 75 -20.19 -17.65 4.63
C LEU A 75 -21.38 -17.03 3.86
N ASN A 76 -21.13 -16.27 2.79
CA ASN A 76 -22.18 -15.60 2.00
C ASN A 76 -22.30 -16.12 0.55
N GLY A 77 -21.71 -17.27 0.20
CA GLY A 77 -22.12 -18.06 -0.96
C GLY A 77 -22.24 -17.31 -2.29
N TYR A 78 -21.30 -16.41 -2.63
CA TYR A 78 -21.21 -15.85 -3.98
C TYR A 78 -19.94 -16.36 -4.67
N HIS A 79 -20.19 -17.21 -5.66
CA HIS A 79 -19.26 -17.75 -6.64
C HIS A 79 -18.74 -16.65 -7.57
#